data_AF-A0A0L0CXG0-F1
#
_entry.id   AF-A0A0L0CXG0-F1
#
_cell.length_a   1.000
_cell.length_b   1.000
_cell.length_c   1.000
_cell.angle_alpha   90.00
_cell.angle_beta   90.00
_cell.angle_gamma   90.00
#
_symmetry.space_group_name_H-M   'P 1'
#
loop_
_entity.id
_entity.type
_entity.pdbx_description
1 polymer ?
#
loop_
_entity_poly.entity_id
_entity_poly.type
_entity_poly.pdbx_seq_one_letter_code
_entity_poly.pdbx_strand_id
1 'polypeptide(L)'
;MCDRNLEEIYPDKIKKTENLLADVCMAAKYEGQSISLYYPQHKGTNPDSQLCTELARSFADIGDIIRGKDLFLGHKQGKQKLEEKLKQYFNNIYENLEDAAKKHYNGDKNNDFFQLREDWWALNRKDVWKAITCAADDNDKYSKYLRDGITTVSNEKCGHVDQDVPTNLDYVPQHLRWFHEWSEDFCRKKKKKLENLDTQCRGENDMGEPKYCSGDGYDCKGTFRAKNKYLWDHKCTGCFFSCSDFRKWIDNQKKEFLKQRNKYQTEISGNGRKRGHTRGTTNSNYEGYESKFYKELQRNGYQTVNAFLGLLSKEKACQAVNDEEGGRINFAEKHDDKSNEYKGTFYRSKYCQPCPLCGVEPIGGNVWKEKHESAQCKNIKLYKPRSGQHGTKIEILKSGEGHEDINKKLDAFCQTQSATGSGSSGGGAGGSASNSDSQKLYEEWKCYQPEELTKEGQEVLEEKDYQNVKAAGGLCILQKTNSEENVNKQKTSHEIQKTFNNFFNFWVAHVLKDSIEWRNKLKKCLENNNNQCLNK
;
A
#
# COMPACT_ATOMS: atom_id res chain seq x y z
N MET A 1 2.20 -11.63 19.49
CA MET A 1 2.84 -12.77 20.15
C MET A 1 2.74 -12.60 21.66
N CYS A 2 2.31 -13.65 22.35
CA CYS A 2 2.19 -13.73 23.81
C CYS A 2 3.46 -14.28 24.46
N ASP A 3 4.51 -13.45 24.57
CA ASP A 3 5.84 -13.82 25.08
C ASP A 3 6.23 -13.13 26.41
N ARG A 4 5.37 -12.25 26.94
CA ARG A 4 5.64 -11.45 28.15
C ARG A 4 6.07 -12.27 29.36
N ASN A 5 5.59 -13.51 29.52
CA ASN A 5 6.01 -14.36 30.63
C ASN A 5 7.52 -14.65 30.57
N LEU A 6 8.10 -14.80 29.38
CA LEU A 6 9.52 -15.07 29.18
C LEU A 6 10.41 -13.90 29.64
N GLU A 7 9.89 -12.67 29.56
CA GLU A 7 10.58 -11.45 29.99
C GLU A 7 10.65 -11.29 31.51
N GLU A 8 9.68 -11.86 32.23
CA GLU A 8 9.46 -11.63 33.67
C GLU A 8 9.95 -12.77 34.56
N ILE A 9 10.48 -13.86 33.98
CA ILE A 9 11.07 -14.94 34.77
C ILE A 9 12.37 -14.45 35.44
N TYR A 10 12.52 -14.84 36.70
CA TYR A 10 13.76 -14.64 37.44
C TYR A 10 14.78 -15.71 36.99
N PRO A 11 15.98 -15.33 36.50
CA PRO A 11 16.92 -16.27 35.87
C PRO A 11 17.36 -17.41 36.78
N ASP A 12 17.47 -17.17 38.07
CA ASP A 12 17.79 -18.17 39.10
C ASP A 12 16.74 -19.29 39.20
N LYS A 13 15.51 -19.07 38.72
CA LYS A 13 14.48 -20.12 38.62
C LYS A 13 14.71 -21.05 37.43
N ILE A 14 15.46 -20.62 36.42
CA ILE A 14 15.80 -21.46 35.26
C ILE A 14 17.17 -22.11 35.50
N LYS A 15 17.15 -23.30 36.11
CA LYS A 15 18.38 -24.09 36.38
C LYS A 15 18.49 -25.34 35.50
N LYS A 16 17.38 -25.78 34.90
CA LYS A 16 17.28 -26.98 34.07
C LYS A 16 16.44 -26.71 32.84
N THR A 17 16.64 -27.53 31.81
CA THR A 17 15.87 -27.55 30.55
C THR A 17 14.36 -27.56 30.80
N GLU A 18 13.88 -28.37 31.74
CA GLU A 18 12.46 -28.54 32.07
C GLU A 18 11.80 -27.23 32.55
N ASN A 19 12.54 -26.41 33.30
CA ASN A 19 12.01 -25.14 33.83
C ASN A 19 11.74 -24.17 32.68
N LEU A 20 12.69 -24.06 31.74
CA LEU A 20 12.50 -23.22 30.56
C LEU A 20 11.38 -23.75 29.67
N LEU A 21 11.30 -25.08 29.50
CA LEU A 21 10.28 -25.71 28.67
C LEU A 21 8.87 -25.39 29.17
N ALA A 22 8.63 -25.45 30.47
CA ALA A 22 7.34 -25.14 31.05
C ALA A 22 6.85 -23.73 30.69
N ASP A 23 7.74 -22.73 30.79
CA ASP A 23 7.42 -21.33 30.47
C ASP A 23 7.25 -21.10 28.96
N VAL A 24 8.04 -21.76 28.11
CA VAL A 24 7.88 -21.70 26.65
C VAL A 24 6.57 -22.36 26.23
N CYS A 25 6.22 -23.51 26.80
CA CYS A 25 4.93 -24.15 26.58
C CYS A 25 3.77 -23.27 27.08
N MET A 26 3.93 -22.57 28.19
CA MET A 26 2.91 -21.62 28.66
C MET A 26 2.71 -20.47 27.67
N ALA A 27 3.79 -19.86 27.17
CA ALA A 27 3.74 -18.82 26.14
C ALA A 27 3.03 -19.33 24.88
N ALA A 28 3.45 -20.50 24.39
CA ALA A 28 2.88 -21.16 23.22
C ALA A 28 1.38 -21.46 23.41
N LYS A 29 0.96 -21.98 24.57
CA LYS A 29 -0.44 -22.23 24.89
C LYS A 29 -1.29 -20.96 24.81
N TYR A 30 -0.83 -19.87 25.41
CA TYR A 30 -1.58 -18.61 25.40
C TYR A 30 -1.60 -17.95 24.01
N GLU A 31 -0.51 -18.02 23.26
CA GLU A 31 -0.47 -17.58 21.86
C GLU A 31 -1.48 -18.37 21.01
N GLY A 32 -1.47 -19.70 21.12
CA GLY A 32 -2.40 -20.57 20.42
C GLY A 32 -3.86 -20.30 20.79
N GLN A 33 -4.15 -20.14 22.08
CA GLN A 33 -5.48 -19.74 22.57
C GLN A 33 -5.94 -18.40 22.00
N SER A 34 -5.06 -17.41 21.96
CA SER A 34 -5.36 -16.08 21.41
C SER A 34 -5.70 -16.18 19.92
N ILE A 35 -4.87 -16.88 19.15
CA ILE A 35 -5.08 -17.07 17.71
C ILE A 35 -6.42 -17.80 17.48
N SER A 36 -6.65 -18.94 18.13
CA SER A 36 -7.90 -19.70 18.01
C SER A 36 -9.13 -18.87 18.35
N LEU A 37 -9.07 -18.03 19.39
CA LEU A 37 -10.20 -17.19 19.82
C LEU A 37 -10.59 -16.14 18.77
N TYR A 38 -9.62 -15.48 18.15
CA TYR A 38 -9.87 -14.42 17.15
C TYR A 38 -10.00 -14.96 15.72
N TYR A 39 -9.60 -16.22 15.50
CA TYR A 39 -9.59 -16.83 14.18
C TYR A 39 -10.96 -16.89 13.50
N PRO A 40 -12.10 -17.16 14.15
CA PRO A 40 -13.41 -17.14 13.48
C PRO A 40 -13.73 -15.81 12.80
N GLN A 41 -13.36 -14.68 13.42
CA GLN A 41 -13.51 -13.35 12.82
C GLN A 41 -12.56 -13.18 11.62
N HIS A 42 -11.33 -13.67 11.77
CA HIS A 42 -10.36 -13.68 10.69
C HIS A 42 -10.85 -14.52 9.50
N LYS A 43 -11.37 -15.73 9.75
CA LYS A 43 -11.91 -16.67 8.75
C LYS A 43 -13.17 -16.15 8.08
N GLY A 44 -14.08 -15.51 8.84
CA GLY A 44 -15.28 -14.88 8.30
C GLY A 44 -14.97 -13.81 7.26
N THR A 45 -13.85 -13.08 7.44
CA THR A 45 -13.38 -12.16 6.42
C THR A 45 -12.39 -12.80 5.44
N ASN A 46 -11.70 -13.89 5.78
CA ASN A 46 -10.69 -14.56 4.95
C ASN A 46 -11.03 -16.05 4.81
N PRO A 47 -11.99 -16.43 3.93
CA PRO A 47 -12.49 -17.80 3.84
C PRO A 47 -11.43 -18.84 3.50
N ASP A 48 -10.34 -18.45 2.84
CA ASP A 48 -9.26 -19.35 2.44
C ASP A 48 -8.19 -19.56 3.54
N SER A 49 -8.19 -18.73 4.59
CA SER A 49 -7.25 -18.85 5.71
C SER A 49 -7.42 -20.19 6.44
N GLN A 50 -6.36 -20.71 7.05
CA GLN A 50 -6.37 -21.98 7.80
C GLN A 50 -5.74 -21.76 9.18
N LEU A 51 -6.44 -22.13 10.24
CA LEU A 51 -5.99 -21.90 11.64
C LEU A 51 -4.60 -22.50 11.86
N CYS A 52 -4.44 -23.77 11.46
CA CYS A 52 -3.19 -24.49 11.63
C CYS A 52 -2.00 -23.83 10.92
N THR A 53 -2.23 -23.09 9.83
CA THR A 53 -1.16 -22.33 9.14
C THR A 53 -0.72 -21.13 9.97
N GLU A 54 -1.66 -20.40 10.58
CA GLU A 54 -1.32 -19.29 11.47
C GLU A 54 -0.62 -19.77 12.75
N LEU A 55 -1.08 -20.88 13.33
CA LEU A 55 -0.39 -21.53 14.46
C LEU A 55 1.03 -21.97 14.06
N ALA A 56 1.23 -22.50 12.85
CA ALA A 56 2.54 -22.88 12.34
C ALA A 56 3.48 -21.68 12.14
N ARG A 57 2.96 -20.51 11.75
CA ARG A 57 3.73 -19.26 11.66
C ARG A 57 4.17 -18.79 13.04
N SER A 58 3.25 -18.69 14.00
CA SER A 58 3.57 -18.30 15.38
C SER A 58 4.53 -19.27 16.06
N PHE A 59 4.36 -20.58 15.85
CA PHE A 59 5.29 -21.61 16.35
C PHE A 59 6.72 -21.39 15.84
N ALA A 60 6.87 -21.09 14.55
CA ALA A 60 8.17 -20.83 13.95
C ALA A 60 8.83 -19.54 14.50
N ASP A 61 8.03 -18.50 14.73
CA ASP A 61 8.50 -17.25 15.34
C ASP A 61 8.88 -17.42 16.81
N ILE A 62 8.12 -18.19 17.61
CA ILE A 62 8.52 -18.59 18.97
C ILE A 62 9.87 -19.33 18.92
N GLY A 63 10.03 -20.26 17.99
CA GLY A 63 11.29 -20.97 17.79
C GLY A 63 12.46 -20.02 17.49
N ASP A 64 12.26 -19.02 16.63
CA ASP A 64 13.29 -18.02 16.34
C ASP A 64 13.58 -17.08 17.52
N ILE A 65 12.60 -16.78 18.38
CA ILE A 65 12.85 -16.05 19.63
C ILE A 65 13.76 -16.87 20.54
N ILE A 66 13.42 -18.12 20.82
CA ILE A 66 14.21 -18.99 21.72
C ILE A 66 15.63 -19.20 21.19
N ARG A 67 15.79 -19.31 19.86
CA ARG A 67 17.08 -19.50 19.20
C ARG A 67 17.88 -18.21 19.02
N GLY A 68 17.35 -17.05 19.40
CA GLY A 68 18.02 -15.75 19.21
C GLY A 68 18.12 -15.31 17.75
N LYS A 69 17.23 -15.81 16.89
CA LYS A 69 17.20 -15.58 15.43
C LYS A 69 16.13 -14.58 15.00
N ASP A 70 15.19 -14.26 15.88
CA ASP A 70 14.10 -13.34 15.58
C ASP A 70 14.60 -11.96 15.12
N LEU A 71 14.03 -11.45 14.04
CA LEU A 71 14.39 -10.20 13.36
C LEU A 71 13.54 -9.01 13.82
N PHE A 72 12.47 -9.23 14.58
CA PHE A 72 11.54 -8.18 14.98
C PHE A 72 12.25 -7.17 15.89
N LEU A 73 12.37 -5.90 15.52
CA LEU A 73 13.13 -4.93 16.35
C LEU A 73 12.28 -4.23 17.42
N GLY A 74 10.94 -4.34 17.32
CA GLY A 74 9.95 -3.95 18.32
C GLY A 74 10.19 -2.67 19.13
N HIS A 75 9.59 -2.63 20.32
CA HIS A 75 10.02 -1.73 21.38
C HIS A 75 11.39 -2.21 21.86
N LYS A 76 12.47 -1.60 21.34
CA LYS A 76 13.85 -2.08 21.49
C LYS A 76 14.20 -2.54 22.92
N GLN A 77 13.69 -1.84 23.93
CA GLN A 77 13.93 -2.18 25.34
C GLN A 77 13.34 -3.54 25.76
N GLY A 78 12.12 -3.88 25.33
CA GLY A 78 11.47 -5.15 25.70
C GLY A 78 12.18 -6.34 25.07
N LYS A 79 12.48 -6.25 23.77
CA LYS A 79 13.27 -7.28 23.09
C LYS A 79 14.67 -7.44 23.67
N GLN A 80 15.36 -6.34 23.97
CA GLN A 80 16.69 -6.41 24.60
C GLN A 80 16.61 -7.12 25.96
N LYS A 81 15.60 -6.79 26.78
CA LYS A 81 15.32 -7.48 28.05
C LYS A 81 15.09 -8.97 27.82
N LEU A 82 14.23 -9.36 26.86
CA LEU A 82 13.95 -10.76 26.56
C LEU A 82 15.20 -11.53 26.12
N GLU A 83 15.98 -10.96 25.19
CA GLU A 83 17.18 -11.60 24.67
C GLU A 83 18.25 -11.75 25.76
N GLU A 84 18.46 -10.73 26.58
CA GLU A 84 19.37 -10.78 27.73
C GLU A 84 18.96 -11.86 28.74
N LYS A 85 17.65 -11.98 29.00
CA LYS A 85 17.08 -13.02 29.86
C LYS A 85 17.31 -14.41 29.30
N LEU A 86 17.03 -14.63 28.01
CA LEU A 86 17.30 -15.91 27.35
C LEU A 86 18.79 -16.26 27.43
N LYS A 87 19.71 -15.30 27.29
CA LYS A 87 21.16 -15.57 27.45
C LYS A 87 21.49 -16.03 28.87
N GLN A 88 20.88 -15.42 29.87
CA GLN A 88 21.06 -15.84 31.27
C GLN A 88 20.47 -17.23 31.53
N TYR A 89 19.29 -17.53 31.00
CA TYR A 89 18.66 -18.85 31.13
C TYR A 89 19.52 -19.96 30.51
N PHE A 90 20.01 -19.76 29.28
CA PHE A 90 20.87 -20.74 28.61
C PHE A 90 22.26 -20.84 29.25
N ASN A 91 22.80 -19.75 29.81
CA ASN A 91 24.00 -19.84 30.65
C ASN A 91 23.77 -20.74 31.86
N ASN A 92 22.65 -20.57 32.57
CA ASN A 92 22.34 -21.41 33.73
C ASN A 92 22.14 -22.88 33.34
N ILE A 93 21.49 -23.16 32.21
CA ILE A 93 21.37 -24.52 31.68
C ILE A 93 22.75 -25.09 31.38
N TYR A 94 23.61 -24.36 30.67
CA TYR A 94 24.97 -24.75 30.33
C TYR A 94 25.81 -25.10 31.57
N GLU A 95 25.77 -24.27 32.62
CA GLU A 95 26.52 -24.49 33.86
C GLU A 95 26.05 -25.75 34.62
N ASN A 96 24.81 -26.20 34.40
CA ASN A 96 24.26 -27.42 35.00
C ASN A 96 24.38 -28.67 34.11
N LEU A 97 24.96 -28.56 32.91
CA LEU A 97 25.25 -29.72 32.06
C LEU A 97 26.37 -30.58 32.65
N GLU A 98 26.34 -31.88 32.34
CA GLU A 98 27.45 -32.79 32.63
C GLU A 98 28.73 -32.39 31.86
N ASP A 99 29.90 -32.73 32.38
CA ASP A 99 31.19 -32.30 31.80
C ASP A 99 31.38 -32.74 30.35
N ALA A 100 30.88 -33.92 29.98
CA ALA A 100 30.92 -34.39 28.58
C ALA A 100 30.09 -33.49 27.65
N ALA A 101 28.89 -33.09 28.08
CA ALA A 101 28.03 -32.18 27.32
C ALA A 101 28.60 -30.75 27.29
N LYS A 102 29.17 -30.25 28.39
CA LYS A 102 29.87 -28.96 28.41
C LYS A 102 31.03 -28.91 27.42
N LYS A 103 31.80 -30.01 27.32
CA LYS A 103 32.87 -30.15 26.32
C LYS A 103 32.34 -30.14 24.89
N HIS A 104 31.16 -30.70 24.64
CA HIS A 104 30.51 -30.66 23.32
C HIS A 104 30.13 -29.23 22.91
N TYR A 105 29.55 -28.46 23.83
CA TYR A 105 29.17 -27.05 23.62
C TYR A 105 30.28 -26.06 23.96
N ASN A 106 31.54 -26.50 23.94
CA ASN A 106 32.67 -25.66 24.33
C ASN A 106 32.81 -24.48 23.36
N GLY A 107 32.90 -23.27 23.90
CA GLY A 107 32.96 -22.02 23.12
C GLY A 107 31.60 -21.38 22.82
N ASP A 108 30.49 -22.09 23.04
CA ASP A 108 29.13 -21.57 22.82
C ASP A 108 28.78 -20.45 23.81
N LYS A 109 29.39 -20.47 25.01
CA LYS A 109 29.30 -19.39 26.01
C LYS A 109 29.75 -18.01 25.48
N ASN A 110 30.71 -18.00 24.55
CA ASN A 110 31.19 -16.77 23.90
C ASN A 110 30.40 -16.44 22.62
N ASN A 111 29.45 -17.29 22.25
CA ASN A 111 28.65 -17.22 21.04
C ASN A 111 27.15 -17.29 21.38
N ASP A 112 26.74 -16.65 22.48
CA ASP A 112 25.34 -16.52 22.90
C ASP A 112 24.56 -17.85 23.01
N PHE A 113 25.26 -18.97 23.20
CA PHE A 113 24.70 -20.31 23.31
C PHE A 113 23.94 -20.78 22.05
N PHE A 114 24.31 -20.30 20.85
CA PHE A 114 23.59 -20.63 19.62
C PHE A 114 23.43 -22.13 19.39
N GLN A 115 24.48 -22.94 19.57
CA GLN A 115 24.38 -24.38 19.31
C GLN A 115 23.47 -25.06 20.34
N LEU A 116 23.65 -24.74 21.62
CA LEU A 116 22.81 -25.26 22.70
C LEU A 116 21.34 -24.88 22.51
N ARG A 117 21.06 -23.65 22.06
CA ARG A 117 19.70 -23.17 21.76
C ARG A 117 19.06 -23.91 20.58
N GLU A 118 19.81 -24.18 19.51
CA GLU A 118 19.32 -24.98 18.38
C GLU A 118 18.93 -26.40 18.83
N ASP A 119 19.82 -27.07 19.55
CA ASP A 119 19.60 -28.45 19.99
C ASP A 119 18.47 -28.52 21.03
N TRP A 120 18.39 -27.52 21.93
CA TRP A 120 17.26 -27.38 22.85
C TRP A 120 15.94 -27.25 22.11
N TRP A 121 15.85 -26.40 21.08
CA TRP A 121 14.62 -26.28 20.29
C TRP A 121 14.30 -27.60 19.59
N ALA A 122 15.27 -28.22 18.92
CA ALA A 122 15.06 -29.46 18.18
C ALA A 122 14.49 -30.59 19.07
N LEU A 123 14.97 -30.70 20.31
CA LEU A 123 14.50 -31.69 21.28
C LEU A 123 13.10 -31.38 21.83
N ASN A 124 12.77 -30.11 22.03
CA ASN A 124 11.56 -29.71 22.76
C ASN A 124 10.41 -29.21 21.87
N ARG A 125 10.65 -28.95 20.58
CA ARG A 125 9.67 -28.36 19.65
C ARG A 125 8.34 -29.13 19.58
N LYS A 126 8.36 -30.45 19.84
CA LYS A 126 7.15 -31.28 19.87
C LYS A 126 6.22 -30.90 21.01
N ASP A 127 6.74 -30.67 22.21
CA ASP A 127 5.92 -30.29 23.35
C ASP A 127 5.41 -28.85 23.22
N VAL A 128 6.22 -27.97 22.63
CA VAL A 128 5.79 -26.61 22.26
C VAL A 128 4.67 -26.64 21.22
N TRP A 129 4.74 -27.53 20.22
CA TRP A 129 3.66 -27.73 19.24
C TRP A 129 2.37 -28.23 19.89
N LYS A 130 2.47 -29.19 20.81
CA LYS A 130 1.30 -29.64 21.59
C LYS A 130 0.67 -28.47 22.34
N ALA A 131 1.49 -27.65 22.99
CA ALA A 131 1.01 -26.51 23.75
C ALA A 131 0.28 -25.47 22.88
N ILE A 132 0.86 -25.06 21.74
CA ILE A 132 0.24 -24.06 20.85
C ILE A 132 -1.05 -24.57 20.18
N THR A 133 -1.17 -25.89 19.98
CA THR A 133 -2.35 -26.51 19.37
C THR A 133 -3.43 -26.91 20.39
N CYS A 134 -3.21 -26.73 21.70
CA CYS A 134 -4.16 -27.15 22.73
C CYS A 134 -5.59 -26.58 22.54
N ALA A 135 -5.73 -25.42 21.91
CA ALA A 135 -6.99 -24.73 21.68
C ALA A 135 -7.51 -24.83 20.23
N ALA A 136 -6.91 -25.68 19.39
CA ALA A 136 -7.45 -26.01 18.07
C ALA A 136 -8.62 -27.00 18.20
N ASP A 137 -9.57 -26.94 17.27
CA ASP A 137 -10.74 -27.82 17.25
C ASP A 137 -10.42 -29.17 16.57
N ASP A 138 -11.25 -30.18 16.82
CA ASP A 138 -11.03 -31.54 16.28
C ASP A 138 -11.02 -31.58 14.73
N ASN A 139 -11.75 -30.63 14.10
CA ASN A 139 -11.83 -30.53 12.65
C ASN A 139 -10.64 -29.77 12.03
N ASP A 140 -9.81 -29.11 12.82
CA ASP A 140 -8.67 -28.38 12.32
C ASP A 140 -7.54 -29.34 11.94
N LYS A 141 -7.14 -29.32 10.68
CA LYS A 141 -6.07 -30.18 10.15
C LYS A 141 -5.03 -29.36 9.41
N TYR A 142 -3.76 -29.59 9.72
CA TYR A 142 -2.66 -29.01 8.98
C TYR A 142 -2.41 -29.84 7.73
N SER A 143 -2.23 -29.18 6.59
CA SER A 143 -1.87 -29.85 5.34
C SER A 143 -0.70 -29.16 4.68
N LYS A 144 0.19 -29.94 4.06
CA LYS A 144 1.28 -29.43 3.24
C LYS A 144 1.45 -30.28 1.99
N TYR A 145 1.78 -29.60 0.90
CA TYR A 145 2.09 -30.22 -0.37
C TYR A 145 3.59 -30.55 -0.42
N LEU A 146 3.91 -31.77 -0.81
CA LEU A 146 5.26 -32.25 -1.10
C LEU A 146 5.45 -32.33 -2.61
N ARG A 147 6.68 -32.59 -3.07
CA ARG A 147 6.93 -32.87 -4.49
C ARG A 147 6.08 -34.05 -4.96
N ASP A 148 5.85 -34.11 -6.28
CA ASP A 148 5.21 -35.23 -6.97
C ASP A 148 3.72 -35.43 -6.66
N GLY A 149 3.00 -34.37 -6.25
CA GLY A 149 1.54 -34.46 -6.04
C GLY A 149 1.12 -34.93 -4.66
N ILE A 150 2.06 -35.28 -3.78
CA ILE A 150 1.76 -35.86 -2.48
C ILE A 150 1.34 -34.75 -1.51
N THR A 151 0.18 -34.92 -0.86
CA THR A 151 -0.27 -34.04 0.22
C THR A 151 -0.29 -34.82 1.51
N THR A 152 0.38 -34.32 2.55
CA THR A 152 0.29 -34.87 3.90
C THR A 152 -0.71 -34.06 4.71
N VAL A 153 -1.48 -34.74 5.55
CA VAL A 153 -2.49 -34.14 6.43
C VAL A 153 -2.25 -34.66 7.85
N SER A 154 -2.26 -33.75 8.83
CA SER A 154 -2.15 -34.11 10.24
C SER A 154 -3.42 -34.81 10.76
N ASN A 155 -3.34 -35.38 11.96
CA ASN A 155 -4.57 -35.69 12.70
C ASN A 155 -5.28 -34.39 13.15
N GLU A 156 -6.38 -34.57 13.88
CA GLU A 156 -7.18 -33.52 14.53
C GLU A 156 -6.35 -32.53 15.36
N LYS A 157 -6.93 -31.35 15.60
CA LYS A 157 -6.29 -30.26 16.34
C LYS A 157 -4.92 -29.90 15.81
N CYS A 158 -4.79 -29.78 14.49
CA CYS A 158 -3.54 -29.47 13.82
C CYS A 158 -2.39 -30.46 14.13
N GLY A 159 -2.71 -31.73 14.37
CA GLY A 159 -1.72 -32.76 14.71
C GLY A 159 -1.26 -32.73 16.17
N HIS A 160 -2.13 -32.30 17.09
CA HIS A 160 -1.82 -32.24 18.53
C HIS A 160 -1.34 -33.59 19.09
N VAL A 161 -1.93 -34.69 18.61
CA VAL A 161 -1.62 -36.07 19.02
C VAL A 161 -0.61 -36.77 18.10
N ASP A 162 -0.11 -36.08 17.07
CA ASP A 162 0.82 -36.68 16.12
C ASP A 162 2.14 -37.05 16.79
N GLN A 163 2.79 -38.09 16.25
CA GLN A 163 4.11 -38.47 16.71
C GLN A 163 5.15 -37.39 16.38
N ASP A 164 4.98 -36.68 15.28
CA ASP A 164 5.89 -35.62 14.83
C ASP A 164 5.14 -34.31 14.59
N VAL A 165 5.86 -33.19 14.70
CA VAL A 165 5.31 -31.87 14.36
C VAL A 165 5.03 -31.83 12.85
N PRO A 166 3.80 -31.52 12.41
CA PRO A 166 3.41 -31.65 11.00
C PRO A 166 4.03 -30.55 10.10
N THR A 167 4.58 -29.49 10.70
CA THR A 167 5.25 -28.37 10.00
C THR A 167 6.77 -28.37 10.19
N ASN A 168 7.47 -27.77 9.23
CA ASN A 168 8.92 -27.48 9.28
C ASN A 168 9.21 -25.98 9.10
N LEU A 169 8.20 -25.11 9.28
CA LEU A 169 8.37 -23.66 9.11
C LEU A 169 9.44 -23.09 10.06
N ASP A 170 9.58 -23.64 11.26
CA ASP A 170 10.66 -23.28 12.20
C ASP A 170 12.08 -23.55 11.67
N TYR A 171 12.23 -24.28 10.57
CA TYR A 171 13.52 -24.45 9.87
C TYR A 171 13.64 -23.63 8.57
N VAL A 172 12.61 -22.86 8.22
CA VAL A 172 12.65 -21.90 7.10
C VAL A 172 13.12 -20.55 7.62
N PRO A 173 14.05 -19.83 6.95
CA PRO A 173 14.47 -18.49 7.37
C PRO A 173 13.30 -17.52 7.57
N GLN A 174 13.29 -16.77 8.69
CA GLN A 174 12.17 -15.90 9.08
C GLN A 174 11.75 -14.90 8.00
N HIS A 175 12.72 -14.27 7.31
CA HIS A 175 12.43 -13.35 6.21
C HIS A 175 11.57 -13.98 5.12
N LEU A 176 11.79 -15.25 4.77
CA LEU A 176 10.99 -15.94 3.75
C LEU A 176 9.58 -16.25 4.26
N ARG A 177 9.44 -16.61 5.54
CA ARG A 177 8.12 -16.85 6.15
C ARG A 177 7.28 -15.59 6.18
N TRP A 178 7.86 -14.49 6.63
CA TRP A 178 7.17 -13.19 6.64
C TRP A 178 6.89 -12.66 5.25
N PHE A 179 7.75 -12.93 4.26
CA PHE A 179 7.48 -12.52 2.88
C PHE A 179 6.36 -13.35 2.25
N HIS A 180 6.31 -14.64 2.54
CA HIS A 180 5.20 -15.51 2.17
C HIS A 180 3.89 -15.04 2.80
N GLU A 181 3.87 -14.83 4.12
CA GLU A 181 2.71 -14.34 4.86
C GLU A 181 2.25 -12.96 4.37
N TRP A 182 3.19 -12.01 4.17
CA TRP A 182 2.89 -10.70 3.61
C TRP A 182 2.22 -10.81 2.23
N SER A 183 2.70 -11.71 1.37
CA SER A 183 2.15 -11.86 0.03
C SER A 183 0.73 -12.41 0.04
N GLU A 184 0.46 -13.38 0.91
CA GLU A 184 -0.87 -13.95 1.09
C GLU A 184 -1.85 -12.92 1.65
N ASP A 185 -1.45 -12.19 2.70
CA ASP A 185 -2.28 -11.16 3.31
C ASP A 185 -2.52 -9.95 2.38
N PHE A 186 -1.50 -9.54 1.62
CA PHE A 186 -1.64 -8.54 0.57
C PHE A 186 -2.70 -8.96 -0.46
N CYS A 187 -2.64 -10.20 -0.96
CA CYS A 187 -3.59 -10.69 -1.95
C CYS A 187 -5.03 -10.74 -1.40
N ARG A 188 -5.20 -11.25 -0.16
CA ARG A 188 -6.51 -11.26 0.53
C ARG A 188 -7.08 -9.84 0.70
N LYS A 189 -6.26 -8.89 1.17
CA LYS A 189 -6.66 -7.49 1.35
C LYS A 189 -6.93 -6.80 0.01
N LYS A 190 -6.14 -7.10 -1.03
CA LYS A 190 -6.35 -6.53 -2.37
C LYS A 190 -7.71 -6.95 -2.91
N LYS A 191 -8.06 -8.25 -2.85
CA LYS A 191 -9.37 -8.75 -3.27
C LYS A 191 -10.53 -7.97 -2.65
N LYS A 192 -10.56 -7.87 -1.32
CA LYS A 192 -11.61 -7.12 -0.58
C LYS A 192 -11.68 -5.64 -0.97
N LYS A 193 -10.51 -5.02 -1.14
CA LYS A 193 -10.44 -3.61 -1.52
C LYS A 193 -10.96 -3.40 -2.94
N LEU A 194 -10.69 -4.33 -3.86
CA LEU A 194 -11.24 -4.30 -5.22
C LEU A 194 -12.75 -4.54 -5.23
N GLU A 195 -13.27 -5.51 -4.47
CA GLU A 195 -14.72 -5.72 -4.30
C GLU A 195 -15.43 -4.48 -3.77
N ASN A 196 -14.83 -3.80 -2.79
CA ASN A 196 -15.34 -2.52 -2.30
C ASN A 196 -15.27 -1.43 -3.39
N LEU A 197 -14.18 -1.33 -4.15
CA LEU A 197 -14.09 -0.36 -5.25
C LEU A 197 -15.15 -0.60 -6.32
N ASP A 198 -15.36 -1.85 -6.72
CA ASP A 198 -16.39 -2.23 -7.69
C ASP A 198 -17.78 -1.82 -7.19
N THR A 199 -18.12 -2.16 -5.95
CA THR A 199 -19.40 -1.77 -5.32
C THR A 199 -19.57 -0.25 -5.26
N GLN A 200 -18.54 0.48 -4.83
CA GLN A 200 -18.61 1.92 -4.60
C GLN A 200 -18.52 2.73 -5.89
N CYS A 201 -17.89 2.21 -6.94
CA CYS A 201 -17.64 2.94 -8.19
C CYS A 201 -18.45 2.44 -9.39
N ARG A 202 -18.89 1.18 -9.41
CA ARG A 202 -19.57 0.53 -10.55
C ARG A 202 -20.88 -0.20 -10.17
N GLY A 203 -21.15 -0.36 -8.87
CA GLY A 203 -22.38 -0.99 -8.36
C GLY A 203 -23.64 -0.13 -8.49
N GLU A 204 -24.63 -0.37 -7.64
CA GLU A 204 -25.88 0.39 -7.63
C GLU A 204 -25.83 1.57 -6.63
N ASN A 205 -26.71 2.55 -6.83
CA ASN A 205 -26.98 3.61 -5.87
C ASN A 205 -28.11 3.21 -4.90
N ASP A 206 -28.45 4.08 -3.96
CA ASP A 206 -29.51 3.83 -2.96
C ASP A 206 -30.91 3.63 -3.56
N MET A 207 -31.09 3.99 -4.84
CA MET A 207 -32.33 3.82 -5.60
C MET A 207 -32.31 2.56 -6.48
N GLY A 208 -31.28 1.72 -6.39
CA GLY A 208 -31.11 0.52 -7.21
C GLY A 208 -30.69 0.80 -8.66
N GLU A 209 -30.24 2.02 -8.97
CA GLU A 209 -29.78 2.35 -10.31
C GLU A 209 -28.27 2.10 -10.46
N PRO A 210 -27.83 1.48 -11.57
CA PRO A 210 -26.41 1.30 -11.87
C PRO A 210 -25.66 2.64 -11.88
N LYS A 211 -24.46 2.70 -11.30
CA LYS A 211 -23.60 3.90 -11.31
C LYS A 211 -22.26 3.64 -12.01
N TYR A 212 -21.68 4.69 -12.55
CA TYR A 212 -20.31 4.67 -13.05
C TYR A 212 -19.61 5.93 -12.59
N CYS A 213 -18.78 5.79 -11.55
CA CYS A 213 -18.12 6.92 -10.91
C CYS A 213 -16.61 6.92 -11.19
N SER A 214 -16.03 8.10 -11.35
CA SER A 214 -14.57 8.22 -11.33
C SER A 214 -14.03 8.21 -9.91
N GLY A 215 -12.73 7.92 -9.77
CA GLY A 215 -12.03 8.01 -8.48
C GLY A 215 -11.98 9.42 -7.88
N ASP A 216 -12.37 10.44 -8.65
CA ASP A 216 -12.46 11.84 -8.21
C ASP A 216 -13.90 12.24 -7.81
N GLY A 217 -14.85 11.29 -7.82
CA GLY A 217 -16.22 11.49 -7.36
C GLY A 217 -17.20 12.00 -8.43
N TYR A 218 -16.82 12.01 -9.71
CA TYR A 218 -17.71 12.40 -10.80
C TYR A 218 -18.55 11.22 -11.33
N ASP A 219 -19.82 11.47 -11.64
CA ASP A 219 -20.68 10.56 -12.40
C ASP A 219 -20.34 10.61 -13.89
N CYS A 220 -19.81 9.51 -14.42
CA CYS A 220 -19.35 9.41 -15.80
C CYS A 220 -20.49 9.29 -16.82
N LYS A 221 -21.75 9.12 -16.39
CA LYS A 221 -22.91 9.25 -17.29
C LYS A 221 -23.09 10.69 -17.79
N GLY A 222 -22.86 11.65 -16.88
CA GLY A 222 -23.04 13.08 -17.13
C GLY A 222 -21.74 13.86 -17.32
N THR A 223 -20.59 13.22 -17.11
CA THR A 223 -19.26 13.83 -17.25
C THR A 223 -18.70 13.59 -18.66
N PHE A 224 -18.38 14.68 -19.35
CA PHE A 224 -17.76 14.71 -20.67
C PHE A 224 -16.50 15.59 -20.59
N ARG A 225 -15.35 14.98 -20.30
CA ARG A 225 -14.07 15.70 -20.15
C ARG A 225 -13.66 16.40 -21.44
N ALA A 226 -13.96 15.82 -22.61
CA ALA A 226 -13.72 16.45 -23.91
C ALA A 226 -14.45 17.80 -24.08
N LYS A 227 -15.60 17.96 -23.40
CA LYS A 227 -16.39 19.19 -23.36
C LYS A 227 -16.18 19.99 -22.06
N ASN A 228 -15.26 19.55 -21.20
CA ASN A 228 -15.05 20.08 -19.85
C ASN A 228 -16.31 20.14 -18.96
N LYS A 229 -17.30 19.28 -19.23
CA LYS A 229 -18.50 19.09 -18.42
C LYS A 229 -18.20 18.01 -17.38
N TYR A 230 -18.24 18.36 -16.10
CA TYR A 230 -18.00 17.44 -14.99
C TYR A 230 -19.24 17.42 -14.13
N LEU A 231 -19.80 16.25 -13.88
CA LEU A 231 -20.98 16.11 -13.03
C LEU A 231 -20.54 15.47 -11.72
N TRP A 232 -20.44 16.28 -10.66
CA TRP A 232 -20.27 15.74 -9.32
C TRP A 232 -21.63 15.29 -8.79
N ASP A 233 -21.67 14.10 -8.18
CA ASP A 233 -22.90 13.53 -7.66
C ASP A 233 -22.60 12.86 -6.31
N HIS A 234 -23.42 13.13 -5.30
CA HIS A 234 -23.31 12.54 -3.98
C HIS A 234 -23.22 11.00 -4.02
N LYS A 235 -23.88 10.34 -4.97
CA LYS A 235 -23.82 8.88 -5.16
C LYS A 235 -22.42 8.36 -5.54
N CYS A 236 -21.54 9.23 -6.02
CA CYS A 236 -20.15 8.92 -6.37
C CYS A 236 -19.15 9.27 -5.26
N THR A 237 -19.61 9.83 -4.14
CA THR A 237 -18.77 10.16 -2.98
C THR A 237 -18.10 8.91 -2.38
N GLY A 238 -18.82 7.78 -2.33
CA GLY A 238 -18.26 6.51 -1.84
C GLY A 238 -17.07 6.03 -2.69
N CYS A 239 -17.13 6.22 -4.01
CA CYS A 239 -16.03 5.91 -4.91
C CYS A 239 -14.80 6.79 -4.62
N PHE A 240 -15.00 8.10 -4.44
CA PHE A 240 -13.93 9.04 -4.12
C PHE A 240 -13.15 8.63 -2.86
N PHE A 241 -13.86 8.37 -1.75
CA PHE A 241 -13.22 7.95 -0.50
C PHE A 241 -12.50 6.61 -0.63
N SER A 242 -13.18 5.62 -1.22
CA SER A 242 -12.62 4.28 -1.39
C SER A 242 -11.36 4.29 -2.27
N CYS A 243 -11.37 5.07 -3.35
CA CYS A 243 -10.21 5.25 -4.22
C CYS A 243 -9.06 5.98 -3.53
N SER A 244 -9.34 7.00 -2.73
CA SER A 244 -8.32 7.71 -1.95
C SER A 244 -7.58 6.77 -0.99
N ASP A 245 -8.33 5.94 -0.26
CA ASP A 245 -7.75 4.99 0.69
C ASP A 245 -7.05 3.83 0.00
N PHE A 246 -7.60 3.33 -1.11
CA PHE A 246 -6.96 2.30 -1.92
C PHE A 246 -5.62 2.77 -2.49
N ARG A 247 -5.58 3.97 -3.10
CA ARG A 247 -4.37 4.56 -3.68
C ARG A 247 -3.25 4.70 -2.63
N LYS A 248 -3.56 5.17 -1.42
CA LYS A 248 -2.57 5.27 -0.33
C LYS A 248 -2.08 3.89 0.12
N TRP A 249 -3.01 2.95 0.27
CA TRP A 249 -2.69 1.59 0.71
C TRP A 249 -1.79 0.87 -0.31
N ILE A 250 -2.16 0.87 -1.59
CA ILE A 250 -1.41 0.16 -2.64
C ILE A 250 0.00 0.74 -2.81
N ASP A 251 0.16 2.07 -2.69
CA ASP A 251 1.47 2.73 -2.73
C ASP A 251 2.37 2.31 -1.57
N ASN A 252 1.81 2.13 -0.38
CA ASN A 252 2.55 1.63 0.78
C ASN A 252 2.92 0.16 0.62
N GLN A 253 2.01 -0.67 0.10
CA GLN A 253 2.28 -2.08 -0.20
C GLN A 253 3.39 -2.24 -1.26
N LYS A 254 3.42 -1.38 -2.29
CA LYS A 254 4.52 -1.34 -3.28
C LYS A 254 5.86 -1.09 -2.58
N LYS A 255 5.92 -0.14 -1.65
CA LYS A 255 7.15 0.18 -0.90
C LYS A 255 7.61 -0.99 -0.01
N GLU A 256 6.68 -1.64 0.69
CA GLU A 256 6.97 -2.83 1.51
C GLU A 256 7.51 -3.98 0.64
N PHE A 257 6.84 -4.26 -0.47
CA PHE A 257 7.25 -5.26 -1.44
C PHE A 257 8.67 -5.02 -1.96
N LEU A 258 8.98 -3.79 -2.39
CA LEU A 258 10.29 -3.45 -2.93
C LEU A 258 11.40 -3.69 -1.89
N LYS A 259 11.15 -3.39 -0.60
CA LYS A 259 12.10 -3.68 0.49
C LYS A 259 12.31 -5.19 0.65
N GLN A 260 11.24 -5.97 0.69
CA GLN A 260 11.32 -7.43 0.87
C GLN A 260 11.99 -8.12 -0.31
N ARG A 261 11.67 -7.68 -1.55
CA ARG A 261 12.31 -8.13 -2.78
C ARG A 261 13.82 -7.85 -2.77
N ASN A 262 14.22 -6.62 -2.42
CA ASN A 262 15.62 -6.26 -2.38
C ASN A 262 16.38 -7.03 -1.28
N LYS A 263 15.73 -7.30 -0.15
CA LYS A 263 16.25 -8.19 0.90
C LYS A 263 16.46 -9.61 0.37
N TYR A 264 15.47 -10.19 -0.30
CA TYR A 264 15.60 -11.52 -0.94
C TYR A 264 16.78 -11.56 -1.92
N GLN A 265 16.88 -10.58 -2.83
CA GLN A 265 17.99 -10.46 -3.79
C GLN A 265 19.37 -10.45 -3.09
N THR A 266 19.43 -9.79 -1.94
CA THR A 266 20.64 -9.67 -1.12
C THR A 266 20.97 -11.02 -0.47
N GLU A 267 20.01 -11.70 0.14
CA GLU A 267 20.22 -13.02 0.76
C GLU A 267 20.57 -14.12 -0.28
N ILE A 268 19.84 -14.19 -1.39
CA ILE A 268 20.04 -15.22 -2.42
C ILE A 268 21.37 -15.07 -3.17
N SER A 269 21.96 -13.87 -3.23
CA SER A 269 23.27 -13.65 -3.87
C SER A 269 24.45 -13.99 -2.94
N GLY A 270 24.20 -14.29 -1.67
CA GLY A 270 25.26 -14.47 -0.67
C GLY A 270 25.94 -13.17 -0.23
N ASN A 271 25.53 -12.02 -0.78
CA ASN A 271 25.97 -10.67 -0.38
C ASN A 271 25.14 -10.10 0.77
N GLY A 272 24.14 -10.85 1.26
CA GLY A 272 23.50 -10.63 2.55
C GLY A 272 24.58 -10.41 3.57
N ARG A 273 24.62 -9.18 4.14
CA ARG A 273 25.58 -8.82 5.18
C ARG A 273 25.74 -10.03 6.09
N LYS A 274 26.95 -10.59 6.12
CA LYS A 274 27.47 -11.18 7.36
C LYS A 274 27.19 -10.10 8.38
N ARG A 275 26.08 -10.18 9.13
CA ARG A 275 25.87 -9.30 10.27
C ARG A 275 27.01 -9.70 11.17
N GLY A 276 28.09 -8.93 11.07
CA GLY A 276 29.13 -8.90 12.05
C GLY A 276 28.45 -8.46 13.33
N HIS A 277 27.99 -9.42 14.12
CA HIS A 277 28.46 -9.43 15.48
C HIS A 277 29.97 -9.36 15.36
N THR A 278 30.56 -8.28 15.85
CA THR A 278 31.99 -8.11 16.01
C THR A 278 32.52 -9.43 16.58
N ARG A 279 33.08 -10.28 15.71
CA ARG A 279 33.67 -11.55 16.12
C ARG A 279 34.87 -11.16 16.93
N GLY A 280 34.74 -11.27 18.25
CA GLY A 280 35.89 -11.57 19.08
C GLY A 280 36.60 -12.75 18.42
N THR A 281 37.89 -12.58 18.18
CA THR A 281 38.82 -13.52 17.56
C THR A 281 38.58 -14.97 17.99
N THR A 282 37.74 -15.71 17.26
CA THR A 282 37.70 -17.18 17.29
C THR A 282 37.39 -17.73 15.89
N ASN A 283 38.21 -18.70 15.50
CA ASN A 283 38.31 -19.35 14.19
C ASN A 283 37.19 -20.39 13.94
N SER A 284 35.93 -20.11 14.29
CA SER A 284 34.82 -21.04 14.01
C SER A 284 34.05 -20.64 12.73
N ASN A 285 34.25 -21.41 11.66
CA ASN A 285 33.50 -21.33 10.41
C ASN A 285 32.07 -21.88 10.59
N TYR A 286 31.25 -21.27 11.43
CA TYR A 286 29.81 -21.57 11.43
C TYR A 286 29.14 -20.91 10.22
N GLU A 287 28.92 -21.68 9.15
CA GLU A 287 27.96 -21.33 8.11
C GLU A 287 26.55 -21.54 8.68
N GLY A 288 25.86 -20.44 9.02
CA GLY A 288 24.49 -20.48 9.55
C GLY A 288 23.51 -21.26 8.67
N TYR A 289 22.50 -21.87 9.30
CA TYR A 289 21.49 -22.69 8.61
C TYR A 289 20.77 -21.95 7.48
N GLU A 290 20.60 -20.62 7.55
CA GLU A 290 19.98 -19.85 6.48
C GLU A 290 20.79 -19.96 5.19
N SER A 291 22.13 -19.93 5.28
CA SER A 291 22.99 -20.08 4.10
C SER A 291 22.79 -21.44 3.45
N LYS A 292 22.67 -22.52 4.24
CA LYS A 292 22.36 -23.86 3.74
C LYS A 292 20.98 -23.87 3.06
N PHE A 293 19.98 -23.23 3.67
CA PHE A 293 18.63 -23.14 3.09
C PHE A 293 18.62 -22.37 1.76
N TYR A 294 19.30 -21.23 1.67
CA TYR A 294 19.40 -20.47 0.42
C TYR A 294 20.18 -21.22 -0.66
N LYS A 295 21.26 -21.95 -0.31
CA LYS A 295 21.97 -22.85 -1.23
C LYS A 295 21.03 -23.94 -1.77
N GLU A 296 20.19 -24.53 -0.91
CA GLU A 296 19.16 -25.49 -1.34
C GLU A 296 18.10 -24.83 -2.24
N LEU A 297 17.61 -23.64 -1.92
CA LEU A 297 16.67 -22.91 -2.78
C LEU A 297 17.25 -22.67 -4.18
N GLN A 298 18.52 -22.27 -4.27
CA GLN A 298 19.22 -22.09 -5.54
C GLN A 298 19.26 -23.39 -6.35
N ARG A 299 19.67 -24.51 -5.72
CA ARG A 299 19.73 -25.84 -6.34
C ARG A 299 18.36 -26.29 -6.87
N ASN A 300 17.28 -25.86 -6.23
CA ASN A 300 15.92 -26.20 -6.60
C ASN A 300 15.26 -25.20 -7.58
N GLY A 301 16.04 -24.35 -8.25
CA GLY A 301 15.57 -23.49 -9.34
C GLY A 301 15.09 -22.09 -8.91
N TYR A 302 15.23 -21.73 -7.63
CA TYR A 302 14.85 -20.42 -7.10
C TYR A 302 16.03 -19.46 -6.94
N GLN A 303 17.03 -19.60 -7.82
CA GLN A 303 18.24 -18.77 -7.84
C GLN A 303 17.99 -17.30 -8.20
N THR A 304 16.86 -17.00 -8.85
CA THR A 304 16.49 -15.62 -9.22
C THR A 304 15.33 -15.13 -8.36
N VAL A 305 15.30 -13.83 -8.06
CA VAL A 305 14.16 -13.16 -7.41
C VAL A 305 12.85 -13.51 -8.12
N ASN A 306 12.82 -13.43 -9.45
CA ASN A 306 11.60 -13.63 -10.23
C ASN A 306 11.07 -15.07 -10.11
N ALA A 307 11.93 -16.08 -10.00
CA ALA A 307 11.50 -17.45 -9.78
C ALA A 307 10.78 -17.61 -8.44
N PHE A 308 11.31 -17.02 -7.37
CA PHE A 308 10.66 -17.02 -6.05
C PHE A 308 9.36 -16.20 -6.04
N LEU A 309 9.36 -14.99 -6.61
CA LEU A 309 8.15 -14.16 -6.71
C LEU A 309 7.06 -14.82 -7.56
N GLY A 310 7.44 -15.65 -8.53
CA GLY A 310 6.53 -16.50 -9.28
C GLY A 310 5.81 -17.54 -8.41
N LEU A 311 6.44 -18.03 -7.32
CA LEU A 311 5.76 -18.89 -6.34
C LEU A 311 4.72 -18.11 -5.55
N LEU A 312 5.08 -16.94 -5.02
CA LEU A 312 4.17 -16.09 -4.26
C LEU A 312 2.93 -15.72 -5.08
N SER A 313 3.09 -15.52 -6.38
CA SER A 313 1.98 -15.20 -7.30
C SER A 313 1.02 -16.38 -7.53
N LYS A 314 1.47 -17.62 -7.27
CA LYS A 314 0.68 -18.85 -7.43
C LYS A 314 -0.09 -19.25 -6.17
N GLU A 315 0.08 -18.51 -5.07
CA GLU A 315 -0.70 -18.74 -3.85
C GLU A 315 -2.20 -18.63 -4.14
N LYS A 316 -3.01 -19.48 -3.48
CA LYS A 316 -4.47 -19.53 -3.71
C LYS A 316 -5.13 -18.17 -3.53
N ALA A 317 -4.75 -17.45 -2.48
CA ALA A 317 -5.25 -16.10 -2.20
C ALA A 317 -4.91 -15.11 -3.33
N CYS A 318 -3.74 -15.25 -3.95
CA CYS A 318 -3.32 -14.38 -5.06
C CYS A 318 -4.00 -14.75 -6.37
N GLN A 319 -4.19 -16.03 -6.65
CA GLN A 319 -4.95 -16.51 -7.81
C GLN A 319 -6.44 -16.15 -7.73
N ALA A 320 -6.98 -16.04 -6.51
CA ALA A 320 -8.36 -15.61 -6.28
C ALA A 320 -8.61 -14.12 -6.61
N VAL A 321 -7.57 -13.32 -6.84
CA VAL A 321 -7.69 -11.93 -7.32
C VAL A 321 -7.87 -11.96 -8.85
N ASN A 322 -9.08 -12.30 -9.29
CA ASN A 322 -9.46 -12.36 -10.70
C ASN A 322 -10.27 -11.13 -11.12
N ASP A 323 -9.63 -9.95 -11.02
CA ASP A 323 -10.22 -8.68 -11.44
C ASP A 323 -9.26 -7.98 -12.40
N GLU A 324 -9.63 -7.97 -13.68
CA GLU A 324 -8.86 -7.31 -14.74
C GLU A 324 -8.86 -5.78 -14.61
N GLU A 325 -9.95 -5.20 -14.09
CA GLU A 325 -10.09 -3.76 -13.89
C GLU A 325 -9.25 -3.31 -12.68
N GLY A 326 -9.21 -4.11 -11.61
CA GLY A 326 -8.39 -3.91 -10.42
C GLY A 326 -6.91 -4.23 -10.57
N GLY A 327 -6.53 -5.00 -11.60
CA GLY A 327 -5.16 -5.39 -11.89
C GLY A 327 -4.79 -6.76 -11.31
N ARG A 328 -4.31 -7.64 -12.18
CA ARG A 328 -3.89 -9.01 -11.85
C ARG A 328 -2.64 -9.04 -10.97
N ILE A 329 -2.49 -10.12 -10.19
CA ILE A 329 -1.30 -10.35 -9.37
C ILE A 329 -0.22 -11.06 -10.20
N ASN A 330 0.93 -10.44 -10.30
CA ASN A 330 2.15 -11.06 -10.81
C ASN A 330 3.37 -10.36 -10.19
N PHE A 331 3.84 -10.86 -9.05
CA PHE A 331 4.99 -10.27 -8.37
C PHE A 331 6.28 -10.34 -9.19
N ALA A 332 6.40 -11.28 -10.13
CA ALA A 332 7.60 -11.44 -10.96
C ALA A 332 7.72 -10.41 -12.10
N GLU A 333 6.68 -9.61 -12.36
CA GLU A 333 6.75 -8.52 -13.34
C GLU A 333 7.66 -7.38 -12.88
N LYS A 334 8.00 -6.46 -13.79
CA LYS A 334 8.77 -5.27 -13.42
C LYS A 334 7.87 -4.27 -12.70
N HIS A 335 8.33 -3.79 -11.55
CA HIS A 335 7.61 -2.85 -10.68
C HIS A 335 8.33 -1.50 -10.54
N ASP A 336 9.05 -1.06 -11.58
CA ASP A 336 9.75 0.23 -11.58
C ASP A 336 8.80 1.41 -11.80
N ASP A 337 9.18 2.59 -11.34
CA ASP A 337 8.35 3.81 -11.44
C ASP A 337 8.18 4.31 -12.89
N LYS A 338 8.80 3.63 -13.87
CA LYS A 338 8.68 3.90 -15.30
C LYS A 338 7.71 2.96 -16.02
N SER A 339 7.17 1.93 -15.35
CA SER A 339 6.11 1.13 -15.94
C SER A 339 4.86 2.00 -16.03
N ASN A 340 4.44 2.39 -17.24
CA ASN A 340 3.21 3.14 -17.48
C ASN A 340 2.02 2.44 -16.77
N GLU A 341 1.63 2.95 -15.59
CA GLU A 341 0.74 2.32 -14.60
C GLU A 341 -0.72 2.24 -15.08
N TYR A 342 -0.98 1.40 -16.09
CA TYR A 342 -2.35 1.05 -16.51
C TYR A 342 -2.74 -0.38 -16.14
N LYS A 343 -1.79 -1.22 -15.70
CA LYS A 343 -1.96 -2.67 -15.45
C LYS A 343 -0.94 -3.17 -14.42
N GLY A 344 -1.24 -4.28 -13.74
CA GLY A 344 -0.29 -5.01 -12.88
C GLY A 344 -0.65 -5.07 -11.39
N THR A 345 0.30 -5.58 -10.60
CA THR A 345 0.11 -5.97 -9.20
C THR A 345 -0.17 -4.78 -8.29
N PHE A 346 0.52 -3.65 -8.51
CA PHE A 346 0.36 -2.42 -7.72
C PHE A 346 -0.41 -1.33 -8.47
N TYR A 347 -1.16 -1.71 -9.51
CA TYR A 347 -2.01 -0.79 -10.25
C TYR A 347 -3.09 -0.16 -9.35
N ARG A 348 -3.35 1.13 -9.53
CA ARG A 348 -4.35 1.91 -8.78
C ARG A 348 -5.80 1.60 -9.12
N SER A 349 -6.04 0.53 -9.90
CA SER A 349 -7.33 0.11 -10.44
C SER A 349 -7.92 1.05 -11.51
N LYS A 350 -8.63 0.45 -12.47
CA LYS A 350 -9.44 1.10 -13.50
C LYS A 350 -10.68 1.77 -12.90
N TYR A 351 -11.22 1.23 -11.81
CA TYR A 351 -12.35 1.82 -11.08
C TYR A 351 -12.06 3.25 -10.63
N CYS A 352 -10.81 3.48 -10.23
CA CYS A 352 -10.33 4.76 -9.73
C CYS A 352 -9.78 5.68 -10.82
N GLN A 353 -9.93 5.35 -12.10
CA GLN A 353 -9.48 6.25 -13.15
C GLN A 353 -10.45 7.43 -13.32
N PRO A 354 -10.00 8.54 -13.91
CA PRO A 354 -10.89 9.60 -14.35
C PRO A 354 -11.95 9.07 -15.32
N CYS A 355 -13.07 9.78 -15.46
CA CYS A 355 -14.08 9.40 -16.44
C CYS A 355 -13.48 9.32 -17.86
N PRO A 356 -14.02 8.45 -18.74
CA PRO A 356 -13.73 8.47 -20.16
C PRO A 356 -13.97 9.86 -20.76
N LEU A 357 -13.26 10.20 -21.83
CA LEU A 357 -13.31 11.54 -22.42
C LEU A 357 -14.74 11.99 -22.79
N CYS A 358 -15.53 11.06 -23.31
CA CYS A 358 -16.90 11.30 -23.76
C CYS A 358 -17.95 10.77 -22.77
N GLY A 359 -17.55 10.36 -21.55
CA GLY A 359 -18.44 9.68 -20.62
C GLY A 359 -18.78 8.25 -21.04
N VAL A 360 -19.79 7.68 -20.39
CA VAL A 360 -20.25 6.30 -20.60
C VAL A 360 -21.74 6.24 -20.86
N GLU A 361 -22.19 5.13 -21.45
CA GLU A 361 -23.60 4.77 -21.56
C GLU A 361 -23.82 3.30 -21.17
N PRO A 362 -24.98 2.97 -20.58
CA PRO A 362 -25.30 1.60 -20.23
C PRO A 362 -25.62 0.80 -21.49
N ILE A 363 -25.17 -0.45 -21.55
CA ILE A 363 -25.53 -1.41 -22.61
C ILE A 363 -26.59 -2.41 -22.11
N GLY A 364 -26.79 -2.48 -20.79
CA GLY A 364 -27.73 -3.37 -20.12
C GLY A 364 -27.16 -3.81 -18.76
N GLY A 365 -27.99 -3.78 -17.70
CA GLY A 365 -27.53 -4.05 -16.33
C GLY A 365 -26.38 -3.11 -15.90
N ASN A 366 -25.34 -3.68 -15.27
CA ASN A 366 -24.13 -2.97 -14.83
C ASN A 366 -23.01 -2.92 -15.89
N VAL A 367 -23.34 -3.17 -17.17
CA VAL A 367 -22.37 -3.14 -18.26
C VAL A 367 -22.38 -1.78 -18.96
N TRP A 368 -21.20 -1.21 -19.14
CA TRP A 368 -21.00 0.13 -19.68
C TRP A 368 -20.12 0.10 -20.92
N LYS A 369 -20.46 0.92 -21.91
CA LYS A 369 -19.52 1.28 -23.00
C LYS A 369 -19.06 2.72 -22.83
N GLU A 370 -17.79 2.93 -23.13
CA GLU A 370 -17.28 4.27 -23.35
C GLU A 370 -17.95 4.83 -24.62
N LYS A 371 -18.42 6.06 -24.55
CA LYS A 371 -18.92 6.74 -25.75
C LYS A 371 -17.72 7.04 -26.65
N HIS A 372 -17.77 6.62 -27.91
CA HIS A 372 -16.71 6.92 -28.88
C HIS A 372 -16.89 8.30 -29.50
N GLU A 373 -15.86 8.79 -30.20
CA GLU A 373 -15.78 10.09 -30.88
C GLU A 373 -16.78 10.24 -32.04
N SER A 374 -18.08 10.13 -31.76
CA SER A 374 -19.14 10.59 -32.67
C SER A 374 -19.21 12.12 -32.65
N ALA A 375 -20.01 12.72 -33.54
CA ALA A 375 -20.30 14.16 -33.54
C ALA A 375 -20.74 14.66 -32.13
N GLN A 376 -21.35 13.80 -31.32
CA GLN A 376 -21.81 14.09 -29.96
C GLN A 376 -20.69 14.29 -28.94
N CYS A 377 -19.45 13.85 -29.20
CA CYS A 377 -18.29 14.09 -28.32
C CYS A 377 -17.40 15.27 -28.77
N LYS A 378 -17.68 15.88 -29.93
CA LYS A 378 -16.96 17.09 -30.36
C LYS A 378 -17.23 18.23 -29.37
N ASN A 379 -16.19 19.03 -29.10
CA ASN A 379 -16.25 20.15 -28.18
C ASN A 379 -17.07 21.29 -28.82
N ILE A 380 -18.38 21.28 -28.63
CA ILE A 380 -19.30 22.31 -29.15
C ILE A 380 -19.39 23.44 -28.12
N LYS A 381 -19.22 24.69 -28.56
CA LYS A 381 -19.63 25.85 -27.75
C LYS A 381 -21.14 25.78 -27.54
N LEU A 382 -21.59 25.53 -26.31
CA LEU A 382 -23.01 25.39 -26.02
C LEU A 382 -23.67 26.77 -25.85
N TYR A 383 -22.95 27.70 -25.22
CA TYR A 383 -23.45 29.03 -24.91
C TYR A 383 -22.43 30.12 -25.24
N LYS A 384 -22.93 31.33 -25.50
CA LYS A 384 -22.13 32.56 -25.52
C LYS A 384 -22.80 33.66 -24.71
N PRO A 385 -22.03 34.61 -24.16
CA PRO A 385 -22.59 35.82 -23.59
C PRO A 385 -23.43 36.58 -24.62
N ARG A 386 -24.55 37.16 -24.18
CA ARG A 386 -25.32 38.14 -24.96
C ARG A 386 -24.45 39.37 -25.21
N SER A 387 -24.70 40.04 -26.34
CA SER A 387 -24.01 41.27 -26.68
C SER A 387 -24.11 42.29 -25.52
N GLY A 388 -22.97 42.84 -25.09
CA GLY A 388 -22.88 43.80 -23.99
C GLY A 388 -22.77 43.21 -22.58
N GLN A 389 -22.81 41.88 -22.43
CA GLN A 389 -22.62 41.23 -21.13
C GLN A 389 -21.16 40.90 -20.88
N HIS A 390 -20.61 41.36 -19.76
CA HIS A 390 -19.19 41.19 -19.40
C HIS A 390 -18.95 40.01 -18.45
N GLY A 391 -19.98 39.58 -17.72
CA GLY A 391 -19.91 38.54 -16.70
C GLY A 391 -19.05 38.94 -15.49
N THR A 392 -19.10 38.11 -14.46
CA THR A 392 -18.29 38.24 -13.25
C THR A 392 -16.93 37.57 -13.45
N LYS A 393 -15.86 38.35 -13.37
CA LYS A 393 -14.48 37.84 -13.43
C LYS A 393 -14.13 37.12 -12.12
N ILE A 394 -13.61 35.90 -12.23
CA ILE A 394 -13.10 35.09 -11.13
C ILE A 394 -11.71 34.56 -11.51
N GLU A 395 -10.70 34.92 -10.73
CA GLU A 395 -9.35 34.42 -10.89
C GLU A 395 -9.13 33.23 -9.97
N ILE A 396 -8.67 32.11 -10.54
CA ILE A 396 -8.37 30.91 -9.75
C ILE A 396 -6.90 30.55 -9.91
N LEU A 397 -6.26 30.21 -8.78
CA LEU A 397 -4.96 29.56 -8.81
C LEU A 397 -5.18 28.12 -9.28
N LYS A 398 -4.61 27.74 -10.43
CA LYS A 398 -4.76 26.37 -10.95
C LYS A 398 -3.41 25.70 -11.07
N SER A 399 -3.23 24.67 -10.27
CA SER A 399 -2.06 23.80 -10.26
C SER A 399 -1.99 22.80 -11.42
N GLY A 400 -3.05 22.64 -12.22
CA GLY A 400 -3.12 21.74 -13.38
C GLY A 400 -3.84 20.42 -13.08
N GLU A 401 -4.11 19.62 -14.13
CA GLU A 401 -4.92 18.39 -14.02
C GLU A 401 -4.07 17.11 -14.12
N GLY A 402 -2.88 17.20 -14.73
CA GLY A 402 -1.91 16.11 -14.83
C GLY A 402 -1.06 15.94 -13.58
N HIS A 403 -0.54 14.72 -13.39
CA HIS A 403 0.31 14.35 -12.26
C HIS A 403 1.54 15.27 -12.11
N GLU A 404 2.07 15.80 -13.21
CA GLU A 404 3.28 16.64 -13.21
C GLU A 404 3.00 18.16 -13.27
N ASP A 405 1.77 18.58 -13.56
CA ASP A 405 1.47 19.97 -13.90
C ASP A 405 1.73 20.91 -12.71
N ILE A 406 1.41 20.44 -11.49
CA ILE A 406 1.60 21.22 -10.27
C ILE A 406 3.07 21.44 -9.96
N ASN A 407 3.91 20.42 -10.17
CA ASN A 407 5.35 20.56 -9.95
C ASN A 407 5.94 21.58 -10.94
N LYS A 408 5.55 21.51 -12.21
CA LYS A 408 6.00 22.48 -13.24
C LYS A 408 5.59 23.91 -12.91
N LYS A 409 4.34 24.12 -12.47
CA LYS A 409 3.86 25.47 -12.09
C LYS A 409 4.48 26.00 -10.80
N LEU A 410 4.72 25.13 -9.82
CA LEU A 410 5.42 25.49 -8.58
C LEU A 410 6.87 25.86 -8.84
N ASP A 411 7.57 25.12 -9.70
CA ASP A 411 8.92 25.46 -10.12
C ASP A 411 8.93 26.81 -10.84
N ALA A 412 7.96 27.06 -11.72
CA ALA A 412 7.80 28.36 -12.36
C ALA A 412 7.53 29.51 -11.35
N PHE A 413 6.68 29.29 -10.34
CA PHE A 413 6.44 30.27 -9.27
C PHE A 413 7.68 30.54 -8.41
N CYS A 414 8.46 29.50 -8.10
CA CYS A 414 9.69 29.66 -7.33
C CYS A 414 10.76 30.40 -8.15
N GLN A 415 10.80 30.19 -9.46
CA GLN A 415 11.71 30.89 -10.37
C GLN A 415 11.36 32.37 -10.53
N THR A 416 10.08 32.76 -10.53
CA THR A 416 9.69 34.18 -10.61
C THR A 416 10.08 34.96 -9.35
N GLN A 417 10.06 34.32 -8.17
CA GLN A 417 10.54 34.91 -6.90
C GLN A 417 12.08 35.03 -6.82
N SER A 418 12.82 34.16 -7.51
CA SER A 418 14.29 34.17 -7.48
C SER A 418 14.91 35.26 -8.36
N ALA A 419 14.14 35.85 -9.28
CA ALA A 419 14.59 36.91 -10.19
C ALA A 419 14.60 38.31 -9.54
N THR A 420 13.93 38.51 -8.41
CA THR A 420 13.86 39.80 -7.69
C THR A 420 14.90 39.95 -6.58
N GLY A 421 15.84 39.00 -6.46
CA GLY A 421 16.82 38.97 -5.37
C GLY A 421 18.27 38.94 -5.84
N SER A 422 18.77 40.00 -6.49
CA SER A 422 20.21 40.27 -6.51
C SER A 422 20.53 41.75 -6.78
N GLY A 423 21.21 42.41 -5.83
CA GLY A 423 22.05 43.59 -6.09
C GLY A 423 21.74 44.92 -5.37
N SER A 424 22.41 45.15 -4.23
CA SER A 424 23.14 46.39 -3.85
C SER A 424 22.43 47.74 -3.59
N SER A 425 22.56 48.19 -2.34
CA SER A 425 22.88 49.54 -1.83
C SER A 425 22.71 50.79 -2.71
N GLY A 426 21.93 51.77 -2.24
CA GLY A 426 22.01 53.18 -2.62
C GLY A 426 20.64 53.87 -2.65
N GLY A 427 20.53 55.04 -1.99
CA GLY A 427 19.27 55.74 -1.71
C GLY A 427 18.58 56.42 -2.90
N GLY A 428 17.34 56.89 -2.66
CA GLY A 428 16.60 57.76 -3.58
C GLY A 428 15.10 57.47 -3.61
N ALA A 429 14.29 58.47 -3.28
CA ALA A 429 12.85 58.37 -3.12
C ALA A 429 12.07 58.26 -4.45
N GLY A 430 10.90 57.62 -4.37
CA GLY A 430 9.76 57.84 -5.28
C GLY A 430 9.67 56.93 -6.50
N GLY A 431 8.86 55.88 -6.43
CA GLY A 431 8.48 55.07 -7.60
C GLY A 431 7.61 53.89 -7.22
N SER A 432 6.37 53.87 -7.71
CA SER A 432 5.32 52.88 -7.43
C SER A 432 5.79 51.43 -7.49
N ALA A 433 5.44 50.66 -6.46
CA ALA A 433 5.63 49.21 -6.40
C ALA A 433 4.84 48.52 -7.53
N SER A 434 5.54 47.98 -8.53
CA SER A 434 4.94 47.08 -9.52
C SER A 434 4.91 45.66 -8.96
N ASN A 435 3.72 45.17 -8.59
CA ASN A 435 3.49 43.77 -8.29
C ASN A 435 3.76 42.91 -9.52
N SER A 436 4.60 41.87 -9.39
CA SER A 436 4.85 40.91 -10.46
C SER A 436 3.71 39.89 -10.54
N ASP A 437 2.62 40.25 -11.22
CA ASP A 437 1.53 39.32 -11.55
C ASP A 437 1.98 38.36 -12.66
N SER A 438 2.57 37.22 -12.30
CA SER A 438 2.82 36.18 -13.29
C SER A 438 1.50 35.52 -13.67
N GLN A 439 0.86 36.06 -14.71
CA GLN A 439 -0.39 35.61 -15.34
C GLN A 439 -0.42 34.10 -15.69
N LYS A 440 0.72 33.40 -15.63
CA LYS A 440 0.88 31.95 -15.84
C LYS A 440 0.32 31.06 -14.70
N LEU A 441 0.13 31.62 -13.50
CA LEU A 441 -0.29 30.85 -12.32
C LEU A 441 -1.81 30.85 -12.10
N TYR A 442 -2.51 31.77 -12.76
CA TYR A 442 -3.94 31.98 -12.60
C TYR A 442 -4.67 31.67 -13.90
N GLU A 443 -5.87 31.10 -13.79
CA GLU A 443 -6.83 31.05 -14.88
C GLU A 443 -7.93 32.09 -14.62
N GLU A 444 -8.19 32.96 -15.60
CA GLU A 444 -9.27 33.94 -15.53
C GLU A 444 -10.57 33.33 -16.10
N TRP A 445 -11.54 33.11 -15.22
CA TRP A 445 -12.88 32.66 -15.57
C TRP A 445 -13.85 33.84 -15.58
N LYS A 446 -14.84 33.80 -16.46
CA LYS A 446 -15.97 34.74 -16.47
C LYS A 446 -17.27 33.97 -16.29
N CYS A 447 -18.00 34.27 -15.22
CA CYS A 447 -19.28 33.63 -14.91
C CYS A 447 -20.46 34.53 -15.27
N TYR A 448 -21.49 33.94 -15.85
CA TYR A 448 -22.66 34.63 -16.38
C TYR A 448 -23.94 34.01 -15.83
N GLN A 449 -24.92 34.85 -15.51
CA GLN A 449 -26.26 34.42 -15.16
C GLN A 449 -26.97 33.76 -16.36
N PRO A 450 -27.94 32.87 -16.14
CA PRO A 450 -28.66 32.20 -17.24
C PRO A 450 -29.24 33.18 -18.27
N GLU A 451 -29.73 34.34 -17.83
CA GLU A 451 -30.36 35.37 -18.66
C GLU A 451 -29.34 36.15 -19.51
N GLU A 452 -28.06 36.10 -19.16
CA GLU A 452 -26.96 36.77 -19.87
C GLU A 452 -26.40 35.90 -21.00
N LEU A 453 -26.91 34.68 -21.18
CA LEU A 453 -26.41 33.71 -22.14
C LEU A 453 -27.35 33.54 -23.34
N THR A 454 -26.79 33.13 -24.47
CA THR A 454 -27.49 32.66 -25.67
C THR A 454 -26.91 31.33 -26.13
N LYS A 455 -27.75 30.46 -26.69
CA LYS A 455 -27.34 29.15 -27.22
C LYS A 455 -26.60 29.34 -28.54
N GLU A 456 -25.46 28.67 -28.75
CA GLU A 456 -24.61 28.84 -29.96
C GLU A 456 -24.38 27.54 -30.78
N GLY A 457 -24.88 26.39 -30.33
CA GLY A 457 -24.68 25.08 -31.00
C GLY A 457 -25.75 24.69 -32.03
N GLN A 458 -25.35 23.94 -33.07
CA GLN A 458 -26.19 23.49 -34.21
C GLN A 458 -26.91 22.14 -34.01
N GLU A 459 -26.81 21.51 -32.84
CA GLU A 459 -27.63 20.35 -32.47
C GLU A 459 -28.49 20.73 -31.27
N VAL A 460 -29.72 20.22 -31.26
CA VAL A 460 -30.74 20.42 -30.22
C VAL A 460 -30.11 20.26 -28.84
N LEU A 461 -29.79 21.37 -28.17
CA LEU A 461 -29.57 21.38 -26.73
C LEU A 461 -30.85 20.80 -26.13
N GLU A 462 -30.79 19.59 -25.56
CA GLU A 462 -31.92 19.00 -24.87
C GLU A 462 -32.43 20.04 -23.85
N GLU A 463 -33.76 20.21 -23.75
CA GLU A 463 -34.42 21.12 -22.80
C GLU A 463 -33.77 21.02 -21.41
N LYS A 464 -33.41 19.79 -21.03
CA LYS A 464 -32.75 19.40 -19.80
C LYS A 464 -31.40 20.07 -19.56
N ASP A 465 -30.57 20.25 -20.59
CA ASP A 465 -29.25 20.89 -20.45
C ASP A 465 -29.37 22.40 -20.15
N TYR A 466 -30.36 23.09 -20.73
CA TYR A 466 -30.63 24.49 -20.39
C TYR A 466 -31.21 24.64 -18.98
N GLN A 467 -32.10 23.74 -18.57
CA GLN A 467 -32.59 23.70 -17.20
C GLN A 467 -31.47 23.44 -16.19
N ASN A 468 -30.49 22.60 -16.54
CA ASN A 468 -29.31 22.36 -15.69
C ASN A 468 -28.45 23.62 -15.51
N VAL A 469 -28.23 24.42 -16.55
CA VAL A 469 -27.51 25.72 -16.44
C VAL A 469 -28.27 26.67 -15.52
N LYS A 470 -29.59 26.74 -15.68
CA LYS A 470 -30.45 27.60 -14.87
C LYS A 470 -30.45 27.17 -13.39
N ALA A 471 -30.65 25.88 -13.13
CA ALA A 471 -30.65 25.32 -11.78
C ALA A 471 -29.27 25.43 -11.10
N ALA A 472 -28.19 25.42 -11.88
CA ALA A 472 -26.82 25.54 -11.36
C ALA A 472 -26.35 26.98 -11.14
N GLY A 473 -27.20 27.99 -11.34
CA GLY A 473 -26.86 29.41 -11.12
C GLY A 473 -26.06 30.06 -12.25
N GLY A 474 -26.10 29.51 -13.46
CA GLY A 474 -25.43 30.07 -14.64
C GLY A 474 -24.22 29.27 -15.14
N LEU A 475 -23.36 29.93 -15.90
CA LEU A 475 -22.25 29.32 -16.62
C LEU A 475 -20.97 30.14 -16.50
N CYS A 476 -19.85 29.48 -16.20
CA CYS A 476 -18.51 30.04 -16.18
C CYS A 476 -17.72 29.61 -17.41
N ILE A 477 -17.06 30.58 -18.03
CA ILE A 477 -16.32 30.44 -19.29
C ILE A 477 -14.87 30.85 -19.07
N LEU A 478 -13.94 29.98 -19.44
CA LEU A 478 -12.51 30.26 -19.52
C LEU A 478 -12.11 30.35 -20.99
N GLN A 479 -11.58 31.51 -21.38
CA GLN A 479 -10.96 31.70 -22.68
C GLN A 479 -9.48 31.32 -22.60
N LYS A 480 -9.04 30.31 -23.37
CA LYS A 480 -7.62 29.98 -23.44
C LYS A 480 -6.94 30.91 -24.45
N THR A 481 -6.00 31.74 -23.99
CA THR A 481 -5.07 32.47 -24.86
C THR A 481 -4.01 31.51 -25.41
N ASN A 482 -3.62 31.71 -26.67
CA ASN A 482 -2.74 30.81 -27.44
C ASN A 482 -1.28 30.81 -26.93
N SER A 483 -1.01 30.21 -25.78
CA SER A 483 0.35 30.04 -25.30
C SER A 483 0.48 28.74 -24.50
N GLU A 484 0.40 27.61 -25.20
CA GLU A 484 1.05 26.33 -24.85
C GLU A 484 0.75 25.33 -25.98
N GLU A 485 1.57 25.39 -27.02
CA GLU A 485 1.72 24.30 -27.98
C GLU A 485 2.62 23.24 -27.36
N ASN A 486 2.07 22.07 -27.04
CA ASN A 486 2.81 20.82 -27.15
C ASN A 486 1.87 19.62 -27.40
N VAL A 487 1.96 19.16 -28.65
CA VAL A 487 1.87 17.78 -29.17
C VAL A 487 0.65 16.91 -28.79
N ASN A 488 -0.42 17.11 -29.56
CA ASN A 488 -1.41 16.15 -30.10
C ASN A 488 -2.80 16.81 -30.16
N LYS A 489 -2.99 17.74 -31.10
CA LYS A 489 -4.25 18.45 -31.31
C LYS A 489 -5.00 17.88 -32.51
N GLN A 490 -6.12 17.22 -32.26
CA GLN A 490 -7.30 17.45 -33.10
C GLN A 490 -8.00 18.72 -32.60
N LYS A 491 -8.34 19.59 -33.55
CA LYS A 491 -8.97 20.92 -33.39
C LYS A 491 -10.09 20.90 -32.35
N THR A 492 -9.82 21.40 -31.15
CA THR A 492 -10.81 21.58 -30.08
C THR A 492 -11.00 23.08 -29.83
N SER A 493 -12.26 23.50 -29.71
CA SER A 493 -12.66 24.89 -29.42
C SER A 493 -11.82 25.49 -28.29
N HIS A 494 -11.31 26.72 -28.51
CA HIS A 494 -10.41 27.49 -27.63
C HIS A 494 -11.04 27.96 -26.31
N GLU A 495 -12.19 27.41 -25.92
CA GLU A 495 -13.03 27.92 -24.84
C GLU A 495 -13.57 26.77 -23.98
N ILE A 496 -13.42 26.90 -22.66
CA ILE A 496 -13.91 25.93 -21.68
C ILE A 496 -15.15 26.49 -20.99
N GLN A 497 -16.24 25.71 -20.93
CA GLN A 497 -17.49 26.11 -20.28
C GLN A 497 -17.86 25.12 -19.15
N LYS A 498 -18.25 25.64 -17.99
CA LYS A 498 -18.74 24.88 -16.84
C LYS A 498 -19.98 25.56 -16.28
N THR A 499 -20.98 24.81 -15.80
CA THR A 499 -22.03 25.45 -14.99
C THR A 499 -21.42 26.01 -13.70
N PHE A 500 -22.04 27.01 -13.08
CA PHE A 500 -21.47 27.66 -11.90
C PHE A 500 -21.21 26.66 -10.75
N ASN A 501 -22.16 25.78 -10.43
CA ASN A 501 -21.93 24.71 -9.43
C ASN A 501 -20.73 23.79 -9.78
N ASN A 502 -20.57 23.45 -11.07
CA ASN A 502 -19.45 22.62 -11.50
C ASN A 502 -18.12 23.37 -11.46
N PHE A 503 -18.12 24.67 -11.78
CA PHE A 503 -16.97 25.56 -11.60
C PHE A 503 -16.60 25.70 -10.13
N PHE A 504 -17.58 25.93 -9.25
CA PHE A 504 -17.37 26.07 -7.81
C PHE A 504 -16.75 24.80 -7.22
N ASN A 505 -17.33 23.62 -7.51
CA ASN A 505 -16.77 22.34 -7.06
C ASN A 505 -15.38 22.08 -7.64
N PHE A 506 -15.16 22.42 -8.91
CA PHE A 506 -13.84 22.35 -9.53
C PHE A 506 -12.82 23.22 -8.80
N TRP A 507 -13.19 24.45 -8.44
CA TRP A 507 -12.34 25.37 -7.68
C TRP A 507 -12.05 24.87 -6.26
N VAL A 508 -13.08 24.48 -5.51
CA VAL A 508 -12.94 23.94 -4.14
C VAL A 508 -12.02 22.73 -4.12
N ALA A 509 -12.19 21.79 -5.06
CA ALA A 509 -11.35 20.60 -5.15
C ALA A 509 -9.88 20.95 -5.39
N HIS A 510 -9.59 21.90 -6.29
CA HIS A 510 -8.22 22.37 -6.55
C HIS A 510 -7.63 23.05 -5.32
N VAL A 511 -8.36 23.97 -4.68
CA VAL A 511 -7.90 24.66 -3.47
C VAL A 511 -7.57 23.67 -2.34
N LEU A 512 -8.43 22.67 -2.10
CA LEU A 512 -8.19 21.67 -1.07
C LEU A 512 -7.00 20.77 -1.38
N LYS A 513 -6.89 20.29 -2.62
CA LYS A 513 -5.76 19.45 -3.05
C LYS A 513 -4.44 20.20 -2.91
N ASP A 514 -4.40 21.42 -3.42
CA ASP A 514 -3.23 22.28 -3.33
C ASP A 514 -2.87 22.53 -1.87
N SER A 515 -3.84 22.89 -1.02
CA SER A 515 -3.62 23.12 0.42
C SER A 515 -3.00 21.92 1.13
N ILE A 516 -3.45 20.69 0.81
CA ILE A 516 -2.89 19.46 1.38
C ILE A 516 -1.44 19.25 0.93
N GLU A 517 -1.15 19.46 -0.36
CA GLU A 517 0.20 19.31 -0.90
C GLU A 517 1.17 20.37 -0.36
N TRP A 518 0.73 21.63 -0.29
CA TRP A 518 1.49 22.72 0.32
C TRP A 518 1.78 22.42 1.79
N ARG A 519 0.78 21.98 2.55
CA ARG A 519 0.98 21.55 3.93
C ARG A 519 2.04 20.46 4.03
N ASN A 520 2.02 19.45 3.14
CA ASN A 520 3.01 18.37 3.16
C ASN A 520 4.42 18.83 2.77
N LYS A 521 4.56 19.68 1.76
CA LYS A 521 5.86 20.21 1.30
C LYS A 521 6.46 21.17 2.33
N LEU A 522 5.64 22.05 2.89
CA LEU A 522 6.04 23.04 3.90
C LEU A 522 6.13 22.43 5.30
N LYS A 523 5.63 21.21 5.53
CA LYS A 523 5.63 20.54 6.83
C LYS A 523 7.01 20.59 7.50
N LYS A 524 8.06 20.25 6.76
CA LYS A 524 9.45 20.28 7.27
C LYS A 524 9.94 21.69 7.62
N CYS A 525 9.47 22.71 6.91
CA CYS A 525 9.80 24.11 7.20
C CYS A 525 9.01 24.63 8.41
N LEU A 526 7.74 24.21 8.56
CA LEU A 526 6.85 24.63 9.64
C LEU A 526 7.15 23.90 10.97
N GLU A 527 7.66 22.67 10.92
CA GLU A 527 8.00 21.87 12.12
C GLU A 527 9.40 22.19 12.69
N ASN A 528 10.27 22.86 11.93
CA ASN A 528 11.57 23.29 12.42
C ASN A 528 11.45 24.63 13.15
N ASN A 529 11.50 24.62 14.48
CA ASN A 529 11.54 25.83 15.33
C ASN A 529 12.88 26.60 15.25
N ASN A 530 13.85 26.08 14.49
CA ASN A 530 15.12 26.78 14.26
C ASN A 530 14.91 27.71 13.06
N ASN A 531 15.01 29.03 13.29
CA ASN A 531 14.96 30.12 12.29
C ASN A 531 16.10 30.06 11.24
N GLN A 532 16.52 28.87 10.81
CA GLN A 532 17.56 28.66 9.81
C GLN A 532 16.90 28.39 8.46
N CYS A 533 17.27 29.18 7.44
CA CYS A 533 16.96 28.87 6.06
C CYS A 533 17.47 27.47 5.72
N LEU A 534 16.56 26.56 5.41
CA LEU A 534 16.88 25.28 4.81
C LEU A 534 17.19 25.53 3.33
N ASN A 535 18.47 25.50 2.96
CA ASN A 535 18.85 25.43 1.55
C ASN A 535 18.32 24.11 0.98
N LYS A 536 17.60 24.22 -0.13
CA LYS A 536 16.92 23.11 -0.80
C LYS A 536 17.90 22.24 -1.57
#